data_AF-A0A2N5Z1B0-F1
#
_entry.id   AF-A0A2N5Z1B0-F1
#
_cell.length_a   1.000
_cell.length_b   1.000
_cell.length_c   1.000
_cell.angle_alpha   90.00
_cell.angle_beta   90.00
_cell.angle_gamma   90.00
#
_symmetry.space_group_name_H-M   'P 1'
#
loop_
_entity.id
_entity.type
_entity.pdbx_description
1 polymer ?
#
loop_
_entity_poly.entity_id
_entity_poly.type
_entity_poly.pdbx_seq_one_letter_code
_entity_poly.pdbx_strand_id
1 'polypeptide(L)'
;VIFRGGSNSNDANHISGPSRNGDGLYFAIRNAFEQADKTDTKIDYISAHGTATPYNDEMESKAINLAKLNHVPVNSLKGYWGHTLGAAGIIESIAGIHSIKQNCLIQSIGYSEHGVSEPLNIIQNFEEKEINNFLKTASGFGGSNAAVYFSELNAD
;
A
#
# COMPACT_ATOMS: atom_id res chain seq x y z
N VAL A 1 -1.01 -17.95 3.16
CA VAL A 1 -1.30 -16.63 2.57
C VAL A 1 -1.99 -16.82 1.25
N ILE A 2 -3.17 -16.23 1.10
CA ILE A 2 -4.01 -16.29 -0.08
C ILE A 2 -4.29 -14.89 -0.62
N PHE A 3 -4.41 -14.79 -1.94
CA PHE A 3 -4.96 -13.61 -2.59
C PHE A 3 -6.47 -13.58 -2.36
N ARG A 4 -6.98 -12.51 -1.74
CA ARG A 4 -8.41 -12.35 -1.45
C ARG A 4 -9.12 -11.52 -2.51
N GLY A 5 -8.43 -10.53 -3.07
CA GLY A 5 -8.99 -9.65 -4.10
C GLY A 5 -8.00 -8.58 -4.54
N GLY A 6 -8.29 -7.95 -5.66
CA GLY A 6 -7.49 -6.88 -6.23
C GLY A 6 -8.25 -6.07 -7.25
N SER A 7 -7.80 -4.85 -7.47
CA SER A 7 -8.39 -3.96 -8.46
C SER A 7 -7.34 -3.03 -9.04
N ASN A 8 -7.65 -2.48 -10.21
CA ASN A 8 -6.93 -1.37 -10.79
C ASN A 8 -7.89 -0.25 -11.17
N SER A 9 -7.36 0.96 -11.27
CA SER A 9 -8.05 2.16 -11.72
C SER A 9 -7.10 3.02 -12.54
N ASN A 10 -7.64 4.01 -13.24
CA ASN A 10 -6.85 5.01 -13.95
C ASN A 10 -7.26 6.41 -13.53
N ASP A 11 -6.30 7.27 -13.24
CA ASP A 11 -6.54 8.67 -12.84
C ASP A 11 -7.18 9.51 -13.97
N ALA A 12 -7.01 9.11 -15.24
CA ALA A 12 -7.45 9.83 -16.43
C ALA A 12 -7.05 11.33 -16.42
N ASN A 13 -5.86 11.62 -15.87
CA ASN A 13 -5.44 12.97 -15.51
C ASN A 13 -4.21 13.46 -16.32
N HIS A 14 -3.03 12.89 -16.07
CA HIS A 14 -1.77 13.32 -16.68
C HIS A 14 -0.86 12.12 -17.00
N ILE A 15 0.03 12.26 -17.98
CA ILE A 15 0.92 11.17 -18.42
C ILE A 15 1.89 10.70 -17.32
N SER A 16 2.27 11.57 -16.39
CA SER A 16 3.24 11.25 -15.31
C SER A 16 2.83 11.77 -13.94
N GLY A 17 1.86 12.68 -13.89
CA GLY A 17 1.42 13.30 -12.65
C GLY A 17 0.26 12.48 -12.09
N PRO A 18 0.29 12.06 -10.82
CA PRO A 18 -0.82 11.34 -10.24
C PRO A 18 -1.99 12.29 -10.01
N SER A 19 -3.18 11.76 -9.73
CA SER A 19 -4.30 12.57 -9.25
C SER A 19 -3.92 13.38 -8.01
N ARG A 20 -4.26 14.67 -7.98
CA ARG A 20 -4.02 15.53 -6.79
C ARG A 20 -4.94 15.21 -5.62
N ASN A 21 -6.00 14.45 -5.87
CA ASN A 21 -7.04 14.11 -4.90
C ASN A 21 -6.87 12.69 -4.30
N GLY A 22 -6.02 11.83 -4.88
CA GLY A 22 -5.86 10.44 -4.42
C GLY A 22 -7.06 9.52 -4.70
N ASP A 23 -8.04 10.00 -5.46
CA ASP A 23 -9.27 9.29 -5.80
C ASP A 23 -9.02 8.01 -6.62
N GLY A 24 -8.12 8.07 -7.61
CA GLY A 24 -7.77 6.89 -8.41
C GLY A 24 -7.30 5.72 -7.55
N LEU A 25 -6.28 5.92 -6.72
CA LEU A 25 -5.80 4.88 -5.82
C LEU A 25 -6.86 4.50 -4.76
N TYR A 26 -7.62 5.45 -4.22
CA TYR A 26 -8.74 5.15 -3.33
C TYR A 26 -9.76 4.20 -3.97
N PHE A 27 -10.13 4.41 -5.24
CA PHE A 27 -11.03 3.50 -5.95
C PHE A 27 -10.43 2.11 -6.10
N ALA A 28 -9.13 2.00 -6.40
CA ALA A 28 -8.47 0.70 -6.47
C ALA A 28 -8.52 -0.03 -5.11
N ILE A 29 -8.24 0.67 -4.01
CA ILE A 29 -8.32 0.11 -2.64
C ILE A 29 -9.74 -0.36 -2.32
N ARG A 30 -10.73 0.52 -2.48
CA ARG A 30 -12.14 0.20 -2.21
C ARG A 30 -12.61 -1.02 -3.02
N ASN A 31 -12.33 -1.02 -4.32
CA ASN A 31 -12.75 -2.09 -5.23
C ASN A 31 -12.01 -3.42 -4.92
N ALA A 32 -10.77 -3.38 -4.42
CA ALA A 32 -10.06 -4.58 -4.00
C ALA A 32 -10.73 -5.24 -2.77
N PHE A 33 -11.19 -4.44 -1.80
CA PHE A 33 -11.96 -4.96 -0.67
C PHE A 33 -13.36 -5.43 -1.07
N GLU A 34 -14.02 -4.74 -2.00
CA GLU A 34 -15.29 -5.19 -2.57
C GLU A 34 -15.15 -6.53 -3.30
N GLN A 35 -14.11 -6.70 -4.14
CA GLN A 35 -13.84 -7.98 -4.80
C GLN A 35 -13.56 -9.11 -3.80
N ALA A 36 -12.94 -8.79 -2.66
CA ALA A 36 -12.65 -9.74 -1.62
C ALA A 36 -13.87 -10.08 -0.73
N ASP A 37 -14.99 -9.38 -0.86
CA ASP A 37 -16.15 -9.44 0.05
C ASP A 37 -15.74 -9.14 1.52
N LYS A 38 -14.88 -8.13 1.70
CA LYS A 38 -14.14 -7.86 2.94
C LYS A 38 -14.11 -6.39 3.32
N THR A 39 -15.23 -5.67 3.15
CA THR A 39 -15.31 -4.21 3.37
C THR A 39 -15.02 -3.75 4.79
N ASP A 40 -15.30 -4.58 5.81
CA ASP A 40 -15.08 -4.27 7.23
C ASP A 40 -13.86 -4.99 7.83
N THR A 41 -12.96 -5.48 6.98
CA THR A 41 -11.83 -6.29 7.46
C THR A 41 -10.73 -5.43 8.06
N LYS A 42 -10.24 -5.85 9.22
CA LYS A 42 -9.08 -5.25 9.86
C LYS A 42 -7.82 -5.57 9.05
N ILE A 43 -7.17 -4.54 8.53
CA ILE A 43 -5.86 -4.62 7.87
C ILE A 43 -4.78 -4.39 8.92
N ASP A 44 -3.77 -5.26 8.94
CA ASP A 44 -2.69 -5.18 9.93
C ASP A 44 -1.53 -4.30 9.47
N TYR A 45 -1.27 -4.23 8.15
CA TYR A 45 -0.37 -3.24 7.56
C TYR A 45 -0.59 -3.01 6.05
N ILE A 46 -0.03 -1.91 5.53
CA ILE A 46 -0.03 -1.54 4.12
C ILE A 46 1.41 -1.53 3.60
N SER A 47 1.66 -2.25 2.50
CA SER A 47 2.83 -2.05 1.67
C SER A 47 2.51 -1.01 0.59
N ALA A 48 2.86 0.24 0.85
CA ALA A 48 2.59 1.37 -0.04
C ALA A 48 3.45 1.32 -1.30
N HIS A 49 3.12 2.14 -2.31
CA HIS A 49 4.00 2.37 -3.44
C HIS A 49 5.23 3.17 -3.01
N GLY A 50 5.06 4.26 -2.26
CA GLY A 50 6.08 5.08 -1.59
C GLY A 50 7.38 5.24 -2.38
N THR A 51 7.36 6.07 -3.43
CA THR A 51 8.50 6.25 -4.33
C THR A 51 9.49 7.31 -3.86
N ALA A 52 9.24 7.94 -2.71
CA ALA A 52 9.97 9.12 -2.27
C ALA A 52 9.86 10.28 -3.27
N THR A 53 8.79 10.31 -4.07
CA THR A 53 8.51 11.43 -4.97
C THR A 53 7.40 12.30 -4.37
N PRO A 54 7.57 13.62 -4.28
CA PRO A 54 6.64 14.47 -3.54
C PRO A 54 5.18 14.34 -3.97
N TYR A 55 4.91 14.20 -5.27
CA TYR A 55 3.53 14.12 -5.77
C TYR A 55 2.92 12.73 -5.61
N ASN A 56 3.69 11.65 -5.72
CA ASN A 56 3.16 10.31 -5.50
C ASN A 56 2.81 10.12 -4.03
N ASP A 57 3.75 10.43 -3.15
CA ASP A 57 3.59 10.13 -1.72
C ASP A 57 2.46 10.98 -1.12
N GLU A 58 2.30 12.23 -1.58
CA GLU A 58 1.16 13.11 -1.27
C GLU A 58 -0.18 12.58 -1.82
N MET A 59 -0.17 11.92 -2.98
CA MET A 59 -1.38 11.30 -3.54
C MET A 59 -1.76 10.05 -2.74
N GLU A 60 -0.78 9.21 -2.40
CA GLU A 60 -1.02 8.00 -1.61
C GLU A 60 -1.52 8.33 -0.21
N SER A 61 -0.97 9.37 0.42
CA SER A 61 -1.43 9.79 1.75
C SER A 61 -2.91 10.16 1.75
N LYS A 62 -3.36 10.89 0.72
CA LYS A 62 -4.79 11.22 0.52
C LYS A 62 -5.63 9.99 0.24
N ALA A 63 -5.16 9.10 -0.63
CA ALA A 63 -5.90 7.87 -0.98
C ALA A 63 -6.11 6.97 0.25
N ILE A 64 -5.07 6.80 1.08
CA ILE A 64 -5.11 6.03 2.32
C ILE A 64 -6.02 6.72 3.35
N ASN A 65 -6.00 8.05 3.43
CA ASN A 65 -6.90 8.81 4.30
C ASN A 65 -8.37 8.68 3.87
N LEU A 66 -8.66 8.78 2.57
CA LEU A 66 -10.01 8.57 2.01
C LEU A 66 -10.53 7.15 2.31
N ALA A 67 -9.64 6.16 2.26
CA ALA A 67 -9.94 4.78 2.66
C ALA A 67 -10.09 4.60 4.18
N LYS A 68 -9.84 5.64 4.99
CA LYS A 68 -9.84 5.63 6.46
C LYS A 68 -8.81 4.66 7.05
N LEU A 69 -7.67 4.50 6.38
CA LEU A 69 -6.60 3.57 6.77
C LEU A 69 -5.32 4.27 7.27
N ASN A 70 -5.37 5.58 7.53
CA ASN A 70 -4.22 6.37 8.01
C ASN A 70 -3.58 5.86 9.31
N HIS A 71 -4.37 5.19 10.16
CA HIS A 71 -3.92 4.56 11.41
C HIS A 71 -3.21 3.22 11.20
N VAL A 72 -3.38 2.57 10.04
CA VAL A 72 -2.80 1.27 9.73
C VAL A 72 -1.29 1.45 9.49
N PRO A 73 -0.42 0.61 10.07
CA PRO A 73 1.02 0.67 9.81
C PRO A 73 1.35 0.60 8.31
N VAL A 74 2.24 1.46 7.83
CA VAL A 74 2.61 1.56 6.41
C VAL A 74 4.12 1.44 6.23
N ASN A 75 4.57 0.69 5.21
CA ASN A 75 5.94 0.77 4.73
C ASN A 75 6.03 0.98 3.23
N SER A 76 7.20 1.47 2.78
CA SER A 76 7.70 1.27 1.42
C SER A 76 9.03 0.56 1.51
N LEU A 77 9.21 -0.45 0.64
CA LEU A 77 10.44 -1.24 0.61
C LEU A 77 11.44 -0.74 -0.45
N LYS A 78 11.08 0.31 -1.19
CA LYS A 78 11.98 0.93 -2.18
C LYS A 78 13.22 1.55 -1.55
N GLY A 79 13.19 1.84 -0.25
CA GLY A 79 14.40 2.25 0.49
C GLY A 79 15.49 1.17 0.51
N TYR A 80 15.14 -0.12 0.41
CA TYR A 80 16.11 -1.22 0.46
C TYR A 80 16.77 -1.54 -0.89
N TRP A 81 16.01 -1.50 -1.98
CA TRP A 81 16.49 -1.95 -3.30
C TRP A 81 16.13 -1.00 -4.44
N GLY A 82 15.59 0.18 -4.14
CA GLY A 82 15.14 1.15 -5.13
C GLY A 82 13.80 0.77 -5.79
N HIS A 83 13.39 1.60 -6.76
CA HIS A 83 12.16 1.35 -7.51
C HIS A 83 12.42 0.48 -8.74
N THR A 84 12.06 -0.80 -8.65
CA THR A 84 12.24 -1.80 -9.73
C THR A 84 11.15 -1.74 -10.82
N LEU A 85 10.53 -0.57 -11.01
CA LEU A 85 9.48 -0.31 -12.01
C LEU A 85 8.38 -1.40 -11.98
N GLY A 86 8.11 -2.05 -13.12
CA GLY A 86 7.06 -3.07 -13.24
C GLY A 86 7.24 -4.28 -12.33
N ALA A 87 8.46 -4.56 -11.85
CA ALA A 87 8.69 -5.66 -10.91
C ALA A 87 8.36 -5.29 -9.45
N ALA A 88 8.21 -4.00 -9.13
CA ALA A 88 8.07 -3.53 -7.75
C ALA A 88 6.84 -4.14 -7.05
N GLY A 89 5.69 -4.16 -7.73
CA GLY A 89 4.46 -4.74 -7.18
C GLY A 89 4.62 -6.21 -6.80
N ILE A 90 5.34 -7.00 -7.60
CA ILE A 90 5.57 -8.44 -7.36
C ILE A 90 6.55 -8.64 -6.19
N ILE A 91 7.70 -7.98 -6.23
CA ILE A 91 8.74 -8.12 -5.19
C ILE A 91 8.19 -7.72 -3.81
N GLU A 92 7.44 -6.62 -3.75
CA GLU A 92 6.85 -6.11 -2.51
C GLU A 92 5.69 -6.98 -2.03
N SER A 93 4.92 -7.59 -2.95
CA SER A 93 3.90 -8.58 -2.57
C SER A 93 4.53 -9.84 -1.97
N ILE A 94 5.65 -10.32 -2.54
CA ILE A 94 6.39 -11.47 -1.99
C ILE A 94 6.92 -11.12 -0.60
N ALA A 95 7.53 -9.95 -0.43
CA ALA A 95 8.00 -9.48 0.88
C ALA A 95 6.85 -9.44 1.90
N GLY A 96 5.66 -8.97 1.48
CA GLY A 96 4.51 -8.92 2.36
C GLY A 96 3.89 -10.27 2.73
N ILE A 97 3.90 -11.22 1.79
CA ILE A 97 3.59 -12.62 2.08
C ILE A 97 4.53 -13.18 3.15
N HIS A 98 5.81 -12.80 3.10
CA HIS A 98 6.79 -13.18 4.12
C HIS A 98 6.55 -12.47 5.46
N SER A 99 6.07 -11.22 5.47
CA SER A 99 5.64 -10.54 6.71
C SER A 99 4.53 -11.29 7.44
N ILE A 100 3.52 -11.83 6.72
CA ILE A 100 2.53 -12.75 7.34
C ILE A 100 3.23 -14.01 7.87
N LYS A 101 3.99 -14.71 7.01
CA LYS A 101 4.60 -16.00 7.38
C LYS A 101 5.56 -15.92 8.57
N GLN A 102 6.19 -14.77 8.77
CA GLN A 102 7.17 -14.53 9.82
C GLN A 102 6.63 -13.69 10.98
N ASN A 103 5.36 -13.28 10.91
CA ASN A 103 4.74 -12.39 11.90
C ASN A 103 5.64 -11.18 12.21
N CYS A 104 5.96 -10.40 11.17
CA CYS A 104 6.79 -9.22 11.33
C CYS A 104 6.40 -8.06 10.42
N LEU A 105 6.53 -6.85 10.96
CA LEU A 105 6.47 -5.60 10.24
C LEU A 105 7.89 -5.17 9.86
N ILE A 106 8.09 -4.95 8.55
CA ILE A 106 9.37 -4.48 8.01
C ILE A 106 9.38 -2.96 8.06
N GLN A 107 10.47 -2.40 8.61
CA GLN A 107 10.73 -0.96 8.65
C GLN A 107 10.69 -0.31 7.27
N SER A 108 10.17 0.92 7.19
CA SER A 108 10.33 1.80 6.03
C SER A 108 11.62 2.60 6.18
N ILE A 109 12.73 2.07 5.67
CA ILE A 109 14.05 2.73 5.83
C ILE A 109 14.13 4.05 5.05
N GLY A 110 14.87 5.01 5.60
CA GLY A 110 15.02 6.35 5.02
C GLY A 110 13.91 7.34 5.42
N TYR A 111 12.85 6.89 6.09
CA TYR A 111 11.87 7.79 6.70
C TYR A 111 12.44 8.45 7.96
N SER A 112 12.28 9.77 8.08
CA SER A 112 12.77 10.54 9.23
C SER A 112 11.88 11.74 9.54
N GLU A 113 11.38 12.41 8.51
CA GLU A 113 10.49 13.57 8.62
C GLU A 113 9.21 13.34 7.84
N HIS A 114 8.11 13.91 8.35
CA HIS A 114 6.82 13.87 7.69
C HIS A 114 6.78 14.87 6.52
N GLY A 115 6.40 14.41 5.33
CA GLY A 115 6.46 15.21 4.10
C GLY A 115 5.17 15.30 3.28
N VAL A 116 4.03 14.89 3.85
CA VAL A 116 2.73 14.84 3.16
C VAL A 116 1.66 15.58 3.98
N SER A 117 0.53 15.91 3.36
CA SER A 117 -0.55 16.64 4.03
C SER A 117 -1.39 15.78 4.98
N GLU A 118 -1.53 14.49 4.67
CA GLU A 118 -2.31 13.53 5.44
C GLU A 118 -1.37 12.59 6.22
N PRO A 119 -1.36 12.64 7.57
CA PRO A 119 -0.46 11.81 8.37
C PRO A 119 -0.64 10.31 8.12
N LEU A 120 0.48 9.60 7.95
CA LEU A 120 0.53 8.15 7.80
C LEU A 120 1.30 7.52 8.97
N ASN A 121 0.83 6.36 9.45
CA ASN A 121 1.52 5.57 10.46
C ASN A 121 2.70 4.79 9.86
N ILE A 122 3.80 5.48 9.55
CA ILE A 122 4.97 4.85 8.92
C ILE A 122 5.71 3.95 9.93
N ILE A 123 6.00 2.71 9.52
CA ILE A 123 6.74 1.73 10.32
C ILE A 123 8.20 2.17 10.43
N GLN A 124 8.58 2.69 11.60
CA GLN A 124 9.93 3.23 11.85
C GLN A 124 10.92 2.22 12.38
N ASN A 125 10.47 1.06 12.87
CA ASN A 125 11.35 0.00 13.38
C ASN A 125 10.81 -1.36 12.92
N PHE A 126 11.69 -2.35 12.82
CA PHE A 126 11.27 -3.74 12.72
C PHE A 126 10.48 -4.12 13.98
N GLU A 127 9.38 -4.82 13.81
CA GLU A 127 8.50 -5.24 14.91
C GLU A 127 8.06 -6.69 14.65
N GLU A 128 8.23 -7.57 15.64
CA GLU A 128 7.57 -8.87 15.66
C GLU A 128 6.12 -8.67 16.08
N LYS A 129 5.19 -9.03 15.21
CA LYS A 129 3.76 -8.81 15.38
C LYS A 129 2.98 -9.82 14.57
N GLU A 130 1.93 -10.39 15.14
CA GLU A 130 1.02 -11.24 14.37
C GLU A 130 0.37 -10.45 13.23
N ILE A 131 0.55 -10.93 12.00
CA ILE A 131 0.00 -10.30 10.79
C ILE A 131 -0.87 -11.32 10.08
N ASN A 132 -2.15 -10.98 9.94
CA ASN A 132 -3.12 -11.81 9.27
C ASN A 132 -3.49 -11.23 7.91
N ASN A 133 -3.53 -9.91 7.79
CA ASN A 133 -4.10 -9.21 6.63
C ASN A 133 -3.19 -8.05 6.19
N PHE A 134 -2.83 -8.00 4.90
CA PHE A 134 -2.11 -6.84 4.36
C PHE A 134 -2.62 -6.38 3.00
N LEU A 135 -2.51 -5.07 2.79
CA LEU A 135 -2.85 -4.40 1.55
C LEU A 135 -1.56 -3.99 0.82
N LYS A 136 -1.42 -4.34 -0.45
CA LYS A 136 -0.38 -3.83 -1.34
C LYS A 136 -0.97 -2.77 -2.25
N THR A 137 -0.38 -1.57 -2.29
CA THR A 137 -0.70 -0.55 -3.30
C THR A 137 0.47 -0.34 -4.27
N ALA A 138 0.13 0.01 -5.50
CA ALA A 138 1.09 0.41 -6.53
C ALA A 138 0.47 1.48 -7.42
N SER A 139 1.27 2.49 -7.76
CA SER A 139 0.90 3.51 -8.74
C SER A 139 1.97 3.61 -9.81
N GLY A 140 1.61 4.07 -10.99
CA GLY A 140 2.52 4.16 -12.12
C GLY A 140 2.17 5.31 -13.04
N PHE A 141 3.13 5.68 -13.89
CA PHE A 141 2.89 6.64 -14.95
C PHE A 141 1.72 6.22 -15.86
N GLY A 142 1.09 7.20 -16.48
CA GLY A 142 -0.17 7.05 -17.19
C GLY A 142 -1.39 7.01 -16.25
N GLY A 143 -1.20 7.29 -14.96
CA GLY A 143 -2.26 7.33 -13.95
C GLY A 143 -2.76 5.95 -13.53
N SER A 144 -1.99 4.88 -13.75
CA SER A 144 -2.42 3.53 -13.38
C SER A 144 -2.22 3.32 -11.88
N ASN A 145 -3.28 2.93 -11.18
CA ASN A 145 -3.23 2.53 -9.78
C ASN A 145 -3.70 1.08 -9.64
N ALA A 146 -3.13 0.37 -8.68
CA ALA A 146 -3.51 -0.98 -8.33
C ALA A 146 -3.50 -1.17 -6.81
N ALA A 147 -4.43 -1.97 -6.32
CA ALA A 147 -4.46 -2.44 -4.95
C ALA A 147 -4.73 -3.94 -4.93
N VAL A 148 -4.02 -4.66 -4.05
CA VAL A 148 -4.17 -6.10 -3.87
C VAL A 148 -4.23 -6.42 -2.39
N TYR A 149 -5.22 -7.23 -2.00
CA TYR A 149 -5.44 -7.66 -0.64
C TYR A 149 -5.05 -9.13 -0.46
N PHE A 150 -4.17 -9.37 0.51
CA PHE A 150 -3.70 -10.70 0.91
C PHE A 150 -4.05 -10.97 2.36
N SER A 151 -4.28 -12.24 2.66
CA SER A 151 -4.69 -12.68 3.99
C SER A 151 -4.09 -14.05 4.32
N GLU A 152 -3.91 -14.37 5.59
CA GLU A 152 -3.65 -15.72 6.04
C GLU A 152 -4.83 -16.64 5.64
N LEU A 153 -4.56 -17.94 5.43
CA LEU A 153 -5.60 -18.86 4.97
C LEU A 153 -6.73 -19.00 6.01
N ASN A 154 -6.37 -18.96 7.29
CA ASN A 154 -7.29 -19.16 8.42
C ASN A 154 -7.74 -17.83 9.05
N ALA A 155 -7.34 -16.69 8.48
CA ALA A 155 -7.79 -15.40 8.95
C ALA A 155 -9.25 -15.20 8.52
N ASP A 156 -10.09 -14.81 9.48
CA ASP A 156 -11.51 -14.55 9.29
C ASP A 156 -11.74 -13.31 8.42
#